data_AF-A0A929Y0T4-F1
#
_entry.id   AF-A0A929Y0T4-F1
#
_cell.length_a   1.000
_cell.length_b   1.000
_cell.length_c   1.000
_cell.angle_alpha   90.00
_cell.angle_beta   90.00
_cell.angle_gamma   90.00
#
_symmetry.space_group_name_H-M   'P 1'
#
loop_
_entity.id
_entity.type
_entity.pdbx_description
1 polymer ?
#
loop_
_entity_poly.entity_id
_entity_poly.type
_entity_poly.pdbx_seq_one_letter_code
_entity_poly.pdbx_strand_id
1 'polypeptide(L)'
;MPREFTKDDLLKDYYKEWIYVYKEGAIKECTLSKYKMSLFWVEKIAPDLKLCNVSRVTYQQIINEYAKEHERNTTMDFHHQLKGCVLDAVDEGFIPR
;
A
#
# COMPACT_ATOMS: atom_id res chain seq x y z
N MET A 1 18.10 -11.78 -3.53
CA MET A 1 18.17 -10.42 -4.12
C MET A 1 16.77 -9.84 -3.98
N PRO A 2 16.60 -8.58 -3.53
CA PRO A 2 15.28 -7.96 -3.55
C PRO A 2 14.76 -7.98 -4.98
N ARG A 3 13.47 -8.27 -5.14
CA ARG A 3 12.83 -8.30 -6.46
C ARG A 3 12.94 -6.91 -7.09
N GLU A 4 13.42 -6.84 -8.33
CA GLU A 4 13.36 -5.59 -9.09
C GLU A 4 11.92 -5.32 -9.51
N PHE A 5 11.40 -4.14 -9.16
CA PHE A 5 10.07 -3.69 -9.55
C PHE A 5 10.15 -2.77 -10.76
N THR A 6 9.06 -2.80 -11.53
CA THR A 6 8.82 -1.92 -12.66
C THR A 6 7.48 -1.23 -12.49
N LYS A 7 7.26 -0.17 -13.27
CA LYS A 7 5.97 0.55 -13.31
C LYS A 7 4.76 -0.34 -13.65
N ASP A 8 4.98 -1.49 -14.29
CA ASP A 8 3.94 -2.43 -14.71
C ASP A 8 3.59 -3.48 -13.65
N ASP A 9 4.36 -3.56 -12.56
CA ASP A 9 4.05 -4.43 -11.42
C ASP A 9 2.84 -3.89 -10.63
N LEU A 10 2.23 -4.78 -9.85
CA LEU A 10 1.04 -4.48 -9.07
C LEU A 10 1.38 -3.78 -7.75
N LEU A 11 0.54 -2.81 -7.38
CA LEU A 11 0.64 -2.09 -6.11
C LEU A 11 0.67 -3.03 -4.90
N LYS A 12 -0.15 -4.10 -4.93
CA LYS A 12 -0.20 -5.08 -3.84
C LYS A 12 1.14 -5.82 -3.65
N ASP A 13 1.80 -6.15 -4.76
CA ASP A 13 3.06 -6.90 -4.74
C ASP A 13 4.19 -6.01 -4.23
N TYR A 14 4.23 -4.77 -4.71
CA TYR A 14 5.18 -3.76 -4.22
C TYR A 14 4.95 -3.46 -2.74
N TYR A 15 3.71 -3.28 -2.30
CA TYR A 15 3.41 -3.01 -0.89
C TYR A 15 3.80 -4.18 0.01
N LYS A 16 3.60 -5.42 -0.44
CA LYS A 16 4.02 -6.62 0.28
C LYS A 16 5.53 -6.67 0.49
N GLU A 17 6.31 -6.44 -0.58
CA GLU A 17 7.77 -6.39 -0.46
C GLU A 17 8.21 -5.23 0.42
N TRP A 18 7.59 -4.06 0.27
CA TRP A 18 7.89 -2.88 1.08
C TRP A 18 7.66 -3.14 2.58
N ILE A 19 6.61 -3.87 2.96
CA ILE A 19 6.39 -4.30 4.35
C ILE A 19 7.53 -5.23 4.81
N TYR A 20 7.91 -6.21 3.99
CA TYR A 20 8.97 -7.16 4.31
C TYR A 20 10.33 -6.45 4.51
N VAL A 21 10.68 -5.53 3.62
CA VAL A 21 11.98 -4.83 3.64
C VAL A 21 12.05 -3.77 4.74
N TYR A 22 11.00 -2.96 4.91
CA TYR A 22 11.07 -1.76 5.77
C TYR A 22 10.37 -1.89 7.11
N LYS A 23 9.49 -2.88 7.31
CA LYS A 23 8.68 -3.02 8.54
C LYS A 23 9.00 -4.30 9.30
N GLU A 24 9.18 -5.43 8.62
CA GLU A 24 9.46 -6.69 9.29
C GLU A 24 10.80 -6.63 10.06
N GLY A 25 10.78 -7.01 11.34
CA GLY A 25 11.94 -6.88 12.24
C GLY A 25 12.26 -5.46 12.73
N ALA A 26 11.73 -4.42 12.08
CA ALA A 26 11.98 -3.02 12.44
C ALA A 26 10.91 -2.42 13.39
N ILE A 27 9.70 -2.98 13.40
CA ILE A 27 8.59 -2.51 14.25
C ILE A 27 8.00 -3.64 15.10
N LYS A 28 7.20 -3.27 16.10
CA LYS A 28 6.49 -4.24 16.96
C LYS A 28 5.53 -5.09 16.13
N GLU A 29 5.41 -6.36 16.52
CA GLU A 29 4.56 -7.34 15.84
C GLU A 29 3.10 -6.88 15.73
N CYS A 30 2.54 -6.27 16.79
CA CYS A 30 1.17 -5.73 16.74
C CYS A 30 0.98 -4.65 15.67
N THR A 31 2.00 -3.82 15.43
CA THR A 31 1.98 -2.80 14.37
C THR A 31 2.17 -3.44 13.01
N LEU A 32 3.06 -4.43 12.89
CA LEU A 32 3.27 -5.18 11.65
C LEU A 32 1.98 -5.91 11.22
N SER A 33 1.22 -6.46 12.15
CA SER A 33 -0.08 -7.08 11.88
C SER A 33 -1.09 -6.09 11.27
N LYS A 34 -1.03 -4.79 11.65
CA LYS A 34 -1.85 -3.76 11.00
C LYS A 34 -1.44 -3.56 9.53
N TYR A 35 -0.15 -3.48 9.23
CA TYR A 35 0.34 -3.39 7.84
C TYR A 35 -0.10 -4.59 7.00
N LYS A 36 -0.02 -5.81 7.56
CA LYS A 36 -0.50 -7.04 6.91
C LYS A 36 -2.01 -7.01 6.67
N MET A 37 -2.79 -6.47 7.61
CA MET A 37 -4.24 -6.26 7.42
C MET A 37 -4.50 -5.25 6.28
N SER A 38 -3.76 -4.14 6.24
CA SER A 38 -3.85 -3.19 5.14
C SER A 38 -3.50 -3.82 3.79
N LEU A 39 -2.49 -4.70 3.74
CA LEU A 39 -2.16 -5.44 2.52
C LEU A 39 -3.34 -6.29 2.04
N PHE A 40 -3.95 -7.07 2.93
CA PHE A 40 -5.14 -7.87 2.60
C PHE A 40 -6.26 -7.02 1.98
N TRP A 41 -6.49 -5.82 2.51
CA TRP A 41 -7.49 -4.91 1.95
C TRP A 41 -7.10 -4.31 0.60
N VAL A 42 -5.82 -4.01 0.38
CA VAL A 42 -5.32 -3.61 -0.94
C VAL A 42 -5.53 -4.73 -1.96
N GLU A 43 -5.24 -5.99 -1.59
CA GLU A 43 -5.48 -7.15 -2.44
C GLU A 43 -6.97 -7.31 -2.80
N LYS A 44 -7.88 -7.02 -1.85
CA LYS A 44 -9.33 -7.10 -2.06
C LYS A 44 -9.87 -5.94 -2.91
N ILE A 45 -9.42 -4.70 -2.66
CA ILE A 45 -9.97 -3.49 -3.28
C ILE A 45 -9.35 -3.22 -4.66
N ALA A 46 -8.05 -3.46 -4.81
CA ALA A 46 -7.27 -3.10 -5.98
C ALA A 46 -6.34 -4.25 -6.44
N PRO A 47 -6.88 -5.45 -6.73
CA PRO A 47 -6.10 -6.65 -7.01
C PRO A 47 -5.17 -6.52 -8.22
N ASP A 48 -5.55 -5.72 -9.21
CA ASP A 48 -4.88 -5.61 -10.51
C ASP A 48 -4.35 -4.20 -10.78
N LEU A 49 -4.31 -3.32 -9.75
CA LEU A 49 -3.82 -1.97 -9.91
C LEU A 49 -2.31 -1.96 -10.07
N LYS A 50 -1.85 -1.61 -11.27
CA LYS A 50 -0.43 -1.38 -11.56
C LYS A 50 0.08 -0.07 -10.95
N LEU A 51 1.37 -0.03 -10.59
CA LEU A 51 2.02 1.17 -10.05
C LEU A 51 1.89 2.38 -10.99
N CYS A 52 2.08 2.19 -12.29
CA CYS A 52 1.93 3.25 -13.30
C CYS A 52 0.52 3.85 -13.38
N ASN A 53 -0.49 3.13 -12.89
CA ASN A 53 -1.89 3.55 -12.90
C ASN A 53 -2.34 4.11 -11.54
N VAL A 54 -1.44 4.17 -10.56
CA VAL A 54 -1.70 4.87 -9.31
C VAL A 54 -1.69 6.37 -9.58
N SER A 55 -2.78 7.03 -9.19
CA SER A 55 -2.99 8.46 -9.28
C SER A 55 -3.64 8.92 -7.98
N ARG A 56 -3.70 10.24 -7.76
CA ARG A 56 -4.42 10.80 -6.60
C ARG A 56 -5.88 10.33 -6.53
N VAL A 57 -6.52 10.16 -7.69
CA VAL A 57 -7.92 9.72 -7.78
C VAL A 57 -8.06 8.24 -7.45
N THR A 58 -7.26 7.38 -8.09
CA THR A 58 -7.32 5.92 -7.83
C THR A 58 -6.91 5.61 -6.39
N TYR A 59 -5.94 6.32 -5.83
CA TYR A 59 -5.58 6.22 -4.42
C TYR A 59 -6.72 6.63 -3.48
N GLN A 60 -7.40 7.75 -3.75
CA GLN A 60 -8.55 8.17 -2.94
C GLN A 60 -9.72 7.19 -3.06
N GLN A 61 -9.94 6.59 -4.23
CA GLN A 61 -10.95 5.54 -4.41
C GLN A 61 -10.66 4.32 -3.53
N ILE A 62 -9.41 3.88 -3.41
CA ILE A 62 -9.04 2.78 -2.50
C ILE A 62 -9.42 3.11 -1.05
N ILE A 63 -9.09 4.33 -0.59
CA ILE A 63 -9.43 4.79 0.76
C ILE A 63 -10.95 4.82 0.95
N ASN A 64 -11.69 5.33 -0.04
CA ASN A 64 -13.14 5.42 0.03
C ASN A 64 -13.81 4.05 0.08
N GLU A 65 -13.33 3.08 -0.71
CA GLU A 65 -13.83 1.70 -0.66
C GLU A 65 -13.58 1.07 0.71
N TYR A 66 -12.39 1.24 1.27
CA TYR A 66 -12.08 0.76 2.62
C TYR A 66 -13.00 1.40 3.69
N ALA A 67 -13.27 2.70 3.57
CA ALA A 67 -14.07 3.47 4.52
C ALA A 67 -15.56 3.06 4.58
N LYS A 68 -16.08 2.33 3.58
CA LYS A 68 -17.48 1.87 3.59
C LYS A 68 -17.78 0.90 4.73
N GLU A 69 -16.77 0.13 5.16
CA GLU A 69 -16.92 -0.94 6.15
C GLU A 69 -16.23 -0.63 7.49
N HIS A 70 -15.52 0.50 7.61
CA HIS A 70 -14.66 0.79 8.76
C HIS A 70 -14.90 2.18 9.34
N GLU A 71 -14.69 2.33 10.65
CA GLU A 71 -14.75 3.65 11.26
C GLU A 71 -13.63 4.57 10.76
N ARG A 72 -13.85 5.87 10.96
CA ARG A 72 -12.95 6.94 10.49
C ARG A 72 -11.51 6.75 10.94
N ASN A 73 -11.28 6.39 12.21
CA ASN A 73 -9.92 6.24 12.75
C ASN A 73 -9.19 5.04 12.12
N THR A 74 -9.89 3.92 11.93
CA THR A 74 -9.33 2.75 11.26
C THR A 74 -9.05 3.03 9.78
N THR A 75 -9.91 3.81 9.11
CA THR A 75 -9.64 4.31 7.76
C THR A 75 -8.38 5.19 7.70
N MET A 76 -8.19 6.06 8.70
CA MET A 76 -6.98 6.89 8.78
C MET A 76 -5.73 6.05 9.02
N ASP A 77 -5.78 5.04 9.89
CA ASP A 77 -4.69 4.09 10.12
C ASP A 77 -4.30 3.37 8.81
N PHE A 78 -5.29 2.88 8.06
CA PHE A 78 -5.09 2.25 6.75
C PHE A 78 -4.42 3.21 5.75
N HIS A 79 -4.93 4.44 5.65
CA HIS A 79 -4.35 5.47 4.79
C HIS A 79 -2.86 5.71 5.12
N HIS A 80 -2.52 5.89 6.40
CA HIS A 80 -1.13 6.16 6.79
C HIS A 80 -0.19 4.99 6.49
N GLN A 81 -0.65 3.76 6.70
CA GLN A 81 0.15 2.56 6.43
C GLN A 81 0.45 2.41 4.93
N LEU A 82 -0.55 2.64 4.08
CA LEU A 82 -0.37 2.56 2.63
C LEU A 82 0.40 3.76 2.07
N LYS A 83 0.23 4.95 2.65
CA LYS A 83 0.86 6.20 2.16
C LYS A 83 2.38 6.13 2.13
N GLY A 84 3.02 5.50 3.14
CA GLY A 84 4.47 5.38 3.17
C GLY A 84 5.02 4.66 1.94
N CYS A 85 4.43 3.51 1.61
CA CYS A 85 4.77 2.74 0.42
C CYS A 85 4.55 3.52 -0.88
N VAL A 86 3.42 4.25 -1.00
CA VAL A 86 3.12 5.05 -2.20
C VAL A 86 4.12 6.18 -2.40
N LEU A 87 4.58 6.84 -1.33
CA LEU A 87 5.58 7.90 -1.44
C LEU A 87 6.93 7.37 -1.94
N ASP A 88 7.39 6.25 -1.39
CA ASP A 88 8.65 5.63 -1.84
C ASP A 88 8.55 5.22 -3.32
N ALA A 89 7.43 4.65 -3.76
CA ALA A 89 7.21 4.31 -5.16
C ALA A 89 7.14 5.52 -6.11
N VAL A 90 6.74 6.70 -5.61
CA VAL A 90 6.81 7.96 -6.37
C VAL A 90 8.25 8.44 -6.48
N ASP A 91 9.03 8.34 -5.39
CA ASP A 91 10.44 8.75 -5.37
C ASP A 91 11.32 7.83 -6.23
N GLU A 92 11.00 6.53 -6.28
CA GLU A 92 11.62 5.54 -7.18
C GLU A 92 11.15 5.68 -8.64
N GLY A 93 10.11 6.47 -8.91
CA GLY A 93 9.61 6.72 -10.27
C GLY A 93 8.70 5.62 -10.83
N PHE A 94 8.23 4.69 -10.01
CA PHE A 94 7.25 3.68 -10.41
C PHE A 94 5.84 4.26 -10.50
N ILE A 95 5.52 5.22 -9.63
CA ILE A 95 4.27 5.99 -9.65
C ILE A 95 4.57 7.40 -10.18
N PRO A 96 3.78 7.91 -11.16
CA PRO A 96 3.92 9.28 -11.63
C PRO A 96 3.66 10.32 -10.53
N ARG A 97 4.40 11.44 -10.56
CA ARG A 97 4.25 12.57 -9.63
C ARG A 97 2.96 13.36 -9.81
#